data_AF-A0A355T1E0-F1
#
_entry.id   AF-A0A355T1E0-F1
#
_cell.length_a   1.000
_cell.length_b   1.000
_cell.length_c   1.000
_cell.angle_alpha   90.00
_cell.angle_beta   90.00
_cell.angle_gamma   90.00
#
_symmetry.space_group_name_H-M   'P 1'
#
loop_
_entity.id
_entity.type
_entity.pdbx_description
1 polymer ?
#
loop_
_entity_poly.entity_id
_entity_poly.type
_entity_poly.pdbx_seq_one_letter_code
_entity_poly.pdbx_strand_id
1 'polypeptide(L)'
;MPKRTDIESILIIGAGPIVIGQACEFDYSGTQACKALKDEGYRIILVNSNPATIMTDPDLADATYVEPITPEVVAKIIEKERPDALLPTMGGQTALNTALSLADNGTLNKYGVELIGANREAISKAEDRKLFREAMDRIGLENPRATIVAAPEIKNDKGEITGYDRAMGVAQAMKVLDEIGLPAIIRPAFTLGGTGGGVAYNREEYEHIIRTGLDASPVAQVLVDESLLGWKEYEMEVVRDTADNCIIICSIENVDPMGIHTGDSMTVAPALTLTDKEYQVMRNASIAVLREIGVETGGSNVQFAVNPADGRLVVIEMNPRVSRSSALASKATGFPIAKVAARLAVGYTLDELMNDITGVTPAAFEPTIDYVVTKIPRFTFEKFPGAEPLLTTAMKSVGEAMSIGRTFAESLQKALRSMETGLNGLDPVEFDGLGEGDDKNAIRKALGTPTPFRILYIAQAMRLGMDHDQIQAACSFDPWFLEQLQMIVDAEKQVEANGLPTDPHDLRDLKALGFSDTRLAELTGTTEADIRKTRSSLGVKPVFKRIDTCAAEFKSQTPYMYSTYETDFAGNAACEAEISSARKAIILGGGPNRIGQGIEFDYCCCHAAFALSDVGIESIMV
;
A
#
# COMPACT_ATOMS: atom_id res chain seq x y z
N MET A 1 -0.76 -5.93 -32.00
CA MET A 1 -1.86 -6.72 -32.62
C MET A 1 -2.98 -6.54 -31.62
N PRO A 2 -4.00 -5.73 -31.93
CA PRO A 2 -4.75 -5.01 -30.90
C PRO A 2 -5.44 -5.93 -29.90
N LYS A 3 -6.22 -6.91 -30.37
CA LYS A 3 -6.99 -7.82 -29.53
C LYS A 3 -6.76 -9.27 -29.97
N ARG A 4 -6.61 -10.20 -29.01
CA ARG A 4 -6.58 -11.64 -29.27
C ARG A 4 -7.91 -12.16 -29.78
N THR A 5 -7.87 -12.84 -30.93
CA THR A 5 -9.05 -13.40 -31.62
C THR A 5 -9.26 -14.88 -31.37
N ASP A 6 -8.32 -15.53 -30.69
CA ASP A 6 -8.36 -16.95 -30.33
C ASP A 6 -9.01 -17.19 -28.96
N ILE A 7 -9.34 -16.12 -28.24
CA ILE A 7 -10.10 -16.13 -26.98
C ILE A 7 -11.47 -15.50 -27.27
N GLU A 8 -12.56 -16.15 -26.86
CA GLU A 8 -13.91 -15.59 -26.90
C GLU A 8 -14.47 -15.39 -25.50
N SER A 9 -14.04 -16.20 -24.53
CA SER A 9 -14.56 -16.27 -23.18
C SER A 9 -13.47 -16.32 -22.11
N ILE A 10 -13.64 -15.52 -21.05
CA ILE A 10 -12.63 -15.33 -20.00
C ILE A 10 -13.26 -15.56 -18.63
N LEU A 11 -12.66 -16.45 -17.85
CA LEU A 11 -12.96 -16.63 -16.43
C LEU A 11 -12.09 -15.72 -15.56
N ILE A 12 -12.72 -14.84 -14.79
CA ILE A 12 -12.09 -14.02 -13.77
C ILE A 12 -12.37 -14.62 -12.40
N ILE A 13 -11.34 -14.75 -11.56
CA ILE A 13 -11.48 -15.18 -10.16
C ILE A 13 -11.41 -13.94 -9.27
N GLY A 14 -12.47 -13.66 -8.52
CA GLY A 14 -12.51 -12.62 -7.48
C GLY A 14 -11.74 -13.01 -6.22
N ALA A 15 -11.68 -12.09 -5.25
CA ALA A 15 -10.91 -12.30 -4.02
C ALA A 15 -11.68 -13.08 -2.93
N GLY A 16 -13.00 -13.15 -3.02
CA GLY A 16 -13.85 -13.70 -1.96
C GLY A 16 -14.14 -12.68 -0.86
N PRO A 17 -14.45 -13.13 0.37
CA PRO A 17 -14.80 -12.24 1.47
C PRO A 17 -13.64 -11.34 1.87
N ILE A 18 -13.97 -10.14 2.33
CA ILE A 18 -13.02 -9.15 2.86
C ILE A 18 -12.36 -9.70 4.13
N VAL A 19 -11.03 -9.68 4.15
CA VAL A 19 -10.20 -10.03 5.33
C VAL A 19 -9.07 -9.02 5.50
N ILE A 20 -8.45 -8.98 6.68
CA ILE A 20 -7.22 -8.20 6.88
C ILE A 20 -6.18 -8.67 5.86
N GLY A 21 -5.62 -7.73 5.10
CA GLY A 21 -4.64 -8.02 4.05
C GLY A 21 -5.25 -8.34 2.67
N GLN A 22 -6.56 -8.50 2.55
CA GLN A 22 -7.22 -8.70 1.26
C GLN A 22 -8.63 -8.12 1.28
N ALA A 23 -8.77 -6.87 0.84
CA ALA A 23 -9.99 -6.09 1.04
C ALA A 23 -10.59 -5.53 -0.26
N CYS A 24 -11.17 -4.33 -0.18
CA CYS A 24 -12.01 -3.72 -1.21
C CYS A 24 -11.26 -3.44 -2.51
N GLU A 25 -9.92 -3.36 -2.47
CA GLU A 25 -9.06 -3.15 -3.63
C GLU A 25 -9.31 -4.16 -4.76
N PHE A 26 -9.78 -5.37 -4.43
CA PHE A 26 -10.05 -6.43 -5.40
C PHE A 26 -11.47 -6.38 -5.98
N ASP A 27 -12.46 -5.80 -5.29
CA ASP A 27 -13.73 -5.46 -5.95
C ASP A 27 -13.53 -4.32 -6.95
N TYR A 28 -12.78 -3.29 -6.53
CA TYR A 28 -12.38 -2.20 -7.42
C TYR A 28 -11.64 -2.72 -8.68
N SER A 29 -10.62 -3.55 -8.48
CA SER A 29 -9.82 -4.09 -9.59
C SER A 29 -10.61 -5.08 -10.45
N GLY A 30 -11.37 -5.99 -9.82
CA GLY A 30 -12.21 -6.96 -10.49
C GLY A 30 -13.31 -6.30 -11.32
N THR A 31 -13.96 -5.26 -10.79
CA THR A 31 -14.96 -4.46 -11.52
C THR A 31 -14.35 -3.79 -12.74
N GLN A 32 -13.14 -3.21 -12.61
CA GLN A 32 -12.45 -2.61 -13.75
C GLN A 32 -12.10 -3.63 -14.83
N ALA A 33 -11.60 -4.80 -14.44
CA ALA A 33 -11.28 -5.87 -15.38
C ALA A 33 -12.52 -6.40 -16.11
N CYS A 34 -13.63 -6.62 -15.38
CA CYS A 34 -14.91 -7.05 -15.98
C CYS A 34 -15.40 -6.03 -17.02
N LYS A 35 -15.45 -4.74 -16.66
CA LYS A 35 -15.86 -3.66 -17.57
C LYS A 35 -14.96 -3.59 -18.80
N ALA A 36 -13.63 -3.56 -18.59
CA ALA A 36 -12.66 -3.44 -19.66
C ALA A 36 -12.80 -4.57 -20.69
N LEU A 37 -12.85 -5.82 -20.23
CA LEU A 37 -12.91 -6.99 -21.12
C LEU A 37 -14.29 -7.13 -21.79
N LYS A 38 -15.37 -6.77 -21.09
CA LYS A 38 -16.71 -6.74 -21.66
C LYS A 38 -16.85 -5.67 -22.74
N ASP A 39 -16.26 -4.49 -22.56
CA ASP A 39 -16.21 -3.42 -23.56
C ASP A 39 -15.44 -3.84 -24.83
N GLU A 40 -14.43 -4.72 -24.68
CA GLU A 40 -13.75 -5.33 -25.82
C GLU A 40 -14.58 -6.44 -26.50
N GLY A 41 -15.74 -6.82 -25.94
CA GLY A 41 -16.65 -7.83 -26.49
C GLY A 41 -16.24 -9.28 -26.17
N TYR A 42 -15.51 -9.52 -25.08
CA TYR A 42 -15.33 -10.87 -24.55
C TYR A 42 -16.54 -11.29 -23.72
N ARG A 43 -16.84 -12.59 -23.73
CA ARG A 43 -17.77 -13.19 -22.78
C ARG A 43 -17.09 -13.32 -21.42
N ILE A 44 -17.62 -12.68 -20.39
CA ILE A 44 -17.04 -12.66 -19.04
C ILE A 44 -17.77 -13.66 -18.14
N ILE A 45 -17.00 -14.60 -17.59
CA ILE A 45 -17.41 -15.47 -16.50
C ILE A 45 -16.70 -14.99 -15.25
N LEU A 46 -17.44 -14.76 -14.17
CA LEU A 46 -16.88 -14.32 -12.91
C LEU A 46 -17.26 -15.30 -11.79
N VAL A 47 -16.30 -15.65 -10.95
CA VAL A 47 -16.57 -16.31 -9.66
C VAL A 47 -16.06 -15.46 -8.51
N ASN A 48 -16.96 -15.10 -7.59
CA ASN A 48 -16.61 -14.42 -6.34
C ASN A 48 -17.65 -14.72 -5.27
N SER A 49 -17.24 -15.29 -4.14
CA SER A 49 -18.14 -15.66 -3.05
C SER A 49 -18.68 -14.47 -2.25
N ASN A 50 -18.12 -13.26 -2.44
CA ASN A 50 -18.58 -12.07 -1.73
C ASN A 50 -19.79 -11.43 -2.44
N PRO A 51 -20.97 -11.36 -1.80
CA PRO A 51 -22.17 -10.80 -2.41
C PRO A 51 -22.21 -9.26 -2.35
N ALA A 52 -21.35 -8.61 -1.57
CA ALA A 52 -21.38 -7.16 -1.34
C ALA A 52 -20.47 -6.39 -2.30
N THR A 53 -20.18 -6.94 -3.49
CA THR A 53 -19.20 -6.41 -4.43
C THR A 53 -19.89 -5.93 -5.70
N ILE A 54 -19.48 -4.79 -6.24
CA ILE A 54 -20.02 -4.29 -7.51
C ILE A 54 -19.71 -5.26 -8.65
N MET A 55 -18.55 -5.94 -8.62
CA MET A 55 -18.20 -6.91 -9.67
C MET A 55 -19.18 -8.07 -9.78
N THR A 56 -19.93 -8.41 -8.73
CA THR A 56 -20.95 -9.48 -8.75
C THR A 56 -22.35 -9.01 -9.10
N ASP A 57 -22.53 -7.74 -9.45
CA ASP A 57 -23.80 -7.28 -10.00
C ASP A 57 -24.13 -8.02 -11.32
N PRO A 58 -25.42 -8.34 -11.59
CA PRO A 58 -25.81 -9.18 -12.73
C PRO A 58 -25.36 -8.66 -14.10
N ASP A 59 -25.26 -7.34 -14.28
CA ASP A 59 -24.96 -6.74 -15.58
C ASP A 59 -23.45 -6.52 -15.83
N LEU A 60 -22.59 -6.82 -14.84
CA LEU A 60 -21.14 -6.58 -14.95
C LEU A 60 -20.40 -7.69 -15.71
N ALA A 61 -20.88 -8.93 -15.62
CA ALA A 61 -20.37 -10.09 -16.35
C ALA A 61 -21.51 -10.81 -17.09
N ASP A 62 -21.21 -11.75 -17.99
CA ASP A 62 -22.23 -12.54 -18.69
C ASP A 62 -22.68 -13.77 -17.89
N ALA A 63 -21.79 -14.30 -17.05
CA ALA A 63 -22.07 -15.39 -16.12
C ALA A 63 -21.41 -15.13 -14.76
N THR A 64 -22.21 -14.70 -13.78
CA THR A 64 -21.74 -14.40 -12.41
C THR A 64 -22.05 -15.55 -11.45
N TYR A 65 -21.03 -16.04 -10.78
CA TYR A 65 -21.09 -17.11 -9.77
C TYR A 65 -20.75 -16.58 -8.39
N VAL A 66 -21.77 -16.43 -7.54
CA VAL A 66 -21.60 -16.17 -6.11
C VAL A 66 -21.45 -17.51 -5.38
N GLU A 67 -20.29 -18.14 -5.59
CA GLU A 67 -19.97 -19.51 -5.17
C GLU A 67 -18.61 -19.57 -4.44
N PRO A 68 -18.33 -20.58 -3.60
CA PRO A 68 -17.04 -20.71 -2.92
C PRO A 68 -15.87 -20.76 -3.91
N ILE A 69 -14.83 -19.98 -3.64
CA ILE A 69 -13.62 -19.94 -4.47
C ILE A 69 -12.67 -21.06 -4.00
N THR A 70 -13.03 -22.30 -4.32
CA THR A 70 -12.16 -23.47 -4.14
C THR A 70 -11.86 -24.13 -5.48
N PRO A 71 -10.71 -24.81 -5.65
CA PRO A 71 -10.38 -25.46 -6.90
C PRO A 71 -11.48 -26.42 -7.41
N GLU A 72 -12.18 -27.12 -6.52
CA GLU A 72 -13.24 -28.07 -6.88
C GLU A 72 -14.48 -27.37 -7.44
N VAL A 73 -14.87 -26.25 -6.86
CA VAL A 73 -16.03 -25.47 -7.32
C VAL A 73 -15.69 -24.76 -8.61
N VAL A 74 -14.52 -24.11 -8.69
CA VAL A 74 -14.07 -23.43 -9.91
C VAL A 74 -13.88 -24.43 -11.06
N ALA A 75 -13.40 -25.65 -10.80
CA ALA A 75 -13.35 -26.70 -11.81
C ALA A 75 -14.73 -27.07 -12.39
N LYS A 76 -15.79 -27.07 -11.56
CA LYS A 76 -17.17 -27.28 -12.03
C LYS A 76 -17.68 -26.12 -12.88
N ILE A 77 -17.30 -24.89 -12.51
CA ILE A 77 -17.63 -23.70 -13.32
C ILE A 77 -16.93 -23.79 -14.67
N ILE A 78 -15.63 -24.12 -14.71
CA ILE A 78 -14.88 -24.35 -15.95
C ILE A 78 -15.52 -25.47 -16.79
N GLU A 79 -15.92 -26.58 -16.16
CA GLU A 79 -16.57 -27.70 -16.86
C GLU A 79 -17.90 -27.28 -17.51
N LYS A 80 -18.67 -26.43 -16.85
CA LYS A 80 -19.96 -25.93 -17.34
C LYS A 80 -19.79 -24.84 -18.40
N GLU A 81 -18.93 -23.87 -18.15
CA GLU A 81 -18.83 -22.62 -18.90
C GLU A 81 -17.83 -22.68 -20.06
N ARG A 82 -16.87 -23.61 -20.00
CA ARG A 82 -15.81 -23.80 -21.01
C ARG A 82 -15.11 -22.49 -21.40
N PRO A 83 -14.54 -21.74 -20.43
CA PRO A 83 -13.80 -20.53 -20.74
C PRO A 83 -12.54 -20.86 -21.56
N ASP A 84 -12.19 -20.01 -22.51
CA ASP A 84 -10.95 -20.15 -23.29
C ASP A 84 -9.73 -19.75 -22.45
N ALA A 85 -9.90 -18.73 -21.60
CA ALA A 85 -8.84 -18.21 -20.75
C ALA A 85 -9.29 -17.96 -19.30
N LEU A 86 -8.33 -17.91 -18.38
CA LEU A 86 -8.49 -17.60 -16.97
C LEU A 86 -7.54 -16.45 -16.61
N LEU A 87 -8.10 -15.37 -16.04
CA LEU A 87 -7.37 -14.21 -15.55
C LEU A 87 -7.29 -14.25 -14.00
N PRO A 88 -6.14 -14.64 -13.41
CA PRO A 88 -6.02 -14.85 -11.97
C PRO A 88 -5.49 -13.62 -11.20
N THR A 89 -5.13 -12.55 -11.90
CA THR A 89 -4.34 -11.43 -11.35
C THR A 89 -5.17 -10.29 -10.75
N MET A 90 -6.49 -10.50 -10.58
CA MET A 90 -7.44 -9.47 -10.11
C MET A 90 -8.06 -9.78 -8.74
N GLY A 91 -7.85 -10.98 -8.21
CA GLY A 91 -8.51 -11.48 -6.98
C GLY A 91 -7.56 -11.81 -5.84
N GLY A 92 -6.46 -11.07 -5.71
CA GLY A 92 -5.51 -11.22 -4.62
C GLY A 92 -4.88 -12.62 -4.55
N GLN A 93 -4.54 -13.06 -3.34
CA GLN A 93 -3.91 -14.36 -3.10
C GLN A 93 -4.88 -15.52 -3.35
N THR A 94 -6.17 -15.32 -3.02
CA THR A 94 -7.22 -16.33 -3.25
C THR A 94 -7.25 -16.77 -4.72
N ALA A 95 -7.22 -15.80 -5.65
CA ALA A 95 -7.26 -16.09 -7.08
C ALA A 95 -5.99 -16.78 -7.58
N LEU A 96 -4.80 -16.30 -7.19
CA LEU A 96 -3.53 -16.92 -7.57
C LEU A 96 -3.43 -18.37 -7.08
N ASN A 97 -3.72 -18.63 -5.81
CA ASN A 97 -3.66 -19.97 -5.22
C ASN A 97 -4.64 -20.94 -5.90
N THR A 98 -5.86 -20.46 -6.20
CA THR A 98 -6.87 -21.26 -6.88
C THR A 98 -6.44 -21.58 -8.31
N ALA A 99 -5.92 -20.60 -9.05
CA ALA A 99 -5.43 -20.79 -10.42
C ALA A 99 -4.23 -21.74 -10.48
N LEU A 100 -3.26 -21.62 -9.57
CA LEU A 100 -2.13 -22.55 -9.48
C LEU A 100 -2.61 -23.97 -9.16
N SER A 101 -3.53 -24.13 -8.21
CA SER A 101 -4.09 -25.45 -7.87
C SER A 101 -4.80 -26.10 -9.06
N LEU A 102 -5.55 -25.33 -9.85
CA LEU A 102 -6.22 -25.79 -11.08
C LEU A 102 -5.22 -26.14 -12.19
N ALA A 103 -4.11 -25.43 -12.29
CA ALA A 103 -3.04 -25.74 -13.21
C ALA A 103 -2.32 -27.04 -12.80
N ASP A 104 -1.96 -27.16 -11.52
CA ASP A 104 -1.20 -28.28 -10.96
C ASP A 104 -1.97 -29.60 -10.96
N ASN A 105 -3.27 -29.55 -10.70
CA ASN A 105 -4.12 -30.75 -10.78
C ASN A 105 -4.55 -31.11 -12.21
N GLY A 106 -4.10 -30.36 -13.22
CA GLY A 106 -4.36 -30.60 -14.63
C GLY A 106 -5.74 -30.18 -15.13
N THR A 107 -6.56 -29.50 -14.31
CA THR A 107 -7.90 -29.04 -14.70
C THR A 107 -7.85 -28.08 -15.89
N LEU A 108 -6.94 -27.11 -15.87
CA LEU A 108 -6.82 -26.14 -16.98
C LEU A 108 -6.45 -26.85 -18.29
N ASN A 109 -5.47 -27.76 -18.26
CA ASN A 109 -5.07 -28.57 -19.41
C ASN A 109 -6.21 -29.47 -19.91
N LYS A 110 -6.96 -30.11 -19.00
CA LYS A 110 -8.10 -30.99 -19.35
C LYS A 110 -9.18 -30.25 -20.14
N TYR A 111 -9.39 -28.98 -19.84
CA TYR A 111 -10.44 -28.16 -20.45
C TYR A 111 -9.92 -27.15 -21.48
N GLY A 112 -8.62 -27.11 -21.74
CA GLY A 112 -8.00 -26.21 -22.71
C GLY A 112 -8.03 -24.75 -22.30
N VAL A 113 -8.02 -24.45 -20.99
CA VAL A 113 -8.08 -23.08 -20.45
C VAL A 113 -6.68 -22.49 -20.35
N GLU A 114 -6.44 -21.36 -21.01
CA GLU A 114 -5.15 -20.65 -20.95
C GLU A 114 -5.07 -19.71 -19.73
N LEU A 115 -3.92 -19.65 -19.05
CA LEU A 115 -3.67 -18.61 -18.05
C LEU A 115 -3.14 -17.34 -18.71
N ILE A 116 -3.89 -16.24 -18.60
CA ILE A 116 -3.54 -14.93 -19.16
C ILE A 116 -3.20 -13.91 -18.07
N GLY A 117 -2.50 -12.84 -18.45
CA GLY A 117 -2.00 -11.80 -17.54
C GLY A 117 -0.69 -12.22 -16.85
N ALA A 118 -0.74 -13.31 -16.09
CA ALA A 118 0.45 -13.95 -15.52
C ALA A 118 0.37 -15.48 -15.69
N ASN A 119 1.42 -16.06 -16.26
CA ASN A 119 1.50 -17.50 -16.45
C ASN A 119 1.90 -18.22 -15.14
N ARG A 120 1.74 -19.55 -15.11
CA ARG A 120 2.04 -20.38 -13.93
C ARG A 120 3.49 -20.21 -13.45
N GLU A 121 4.44 -20.14 -14.37
CA GLU A 121 5.88 -20.01 -14.06
C GLU A 121 6.17 -18.68 -13.38
N ALA A 122 5.68 -17.57 -13.92
CA ALA A 122 5.84 -16.24 -13.36
C ALA A 122 5.22 -16.12 -11.97
N ILE A 123 3.99 -16.63 -11.78
CA ILE A 123 3.35 -16.63 -10.45
C ILE A 123 4.17 -17.46 -9.47
N SER A 124 4.57 -18.67 -9.85
CA SER A 124 5.35 -19.56 -8.97
C SER A 124 6.72 -18.96 -8.62
N LYS A 125 7.37 -18.31 -9.59
CA LYS A 125 8.70 -17.71 -9.44
C LYS A 125 8.68 -16.47 -8.53
N ALA A 126 7.58 -15.73 -8.51
CA ALA A 126 7.39 -14.59 -7.62
C ALA A 126 6.98 -15.02 -6.19
N GLU A 127 6.03 -15.94 -6.08
CA GLU A 127 5.44 -16.35 -4.80
C GLU A 127 6.37 -17.28 -3.98
N ASP A 128 7.20 -18.09 -4.66
CA ASP A 128 8.21 -18.90 -4.00
C ASP A 128 9.47 -18.05 -3.72
N ARG A 129 9.71 -17.76 -2.44
CA ARG A 129 10.84 -16.95 -1.98
C ARG A 129 12.21 -17.47 -2.45
N LYS A 130 12.38 -18.78 -2.61
CA LYS A 130 13.65 -19.36 -3.08
C LYS A 130 13.81 -19.08 -4.57
N LEU A 131 12.77 -19.33 -5.37
CA LEU A 131 12.80 -19.05 -6.81
C LEU A 131 12.98 -17.56 -7.09
N PHE A 132 12.33 -16.71 -6.30
CA PHE A 132 12.49 -15.26 -6.37
C PHE A 132 13.93 -14.83 -6.06
N ARG A 133 14.52 -15.36 -4.98
CA ARG A 133 15.91 -15.07 -4.61
C ARG A 133 16.88 -15.46 -5.73
N GLU A 134 16.76 -16.68 -6.24
CA GLU A 134 17.57 -17.16 -7.36
C GLU A 134 17.38 -16.31 -8.63
N ALA A 135 16.18 -15.75 -8.83
CA ALA A 135 15.88 -14.84 -9.93
C ALA A 135 16.61 -13.50 -9.79
N MET A 136 16.56 -12.87 -8.63
CA MET A 136 17.27 -11.62 -8.37
C MET A 136 18.79 -11.81 -8.46
N ASP A 137 19.32 -12.93 -7.95
CA ASP A 137 20.74 -13.28 -8.06
C ASP A 137 21.20 -13.34 -9.53
N ARG A 138 20.35 -13.86 -10.44
CA ARG A 138 20.65 -13.92 -11.89
C ARG A 138 20.73 -12.54 -12.55
N ILE A 139 19.92 -11.59 -12.09
CA ILE A 139 19.92 -10.21 -12.62
C ILE A 139 20.81 -9.25 -11.82
N GLY A 140 21.54 -9.75 -10.83
CA GLY A 140 22.47 -8.98 -10.03
C GLY A 140 21.81 -7.97 -9.08
N LEU A 141 20.55 -8.21 -8.70
CA LEU A 141 19.86 -7.42 -7.69
C LEU A 141 20.04 -8.06 -6.31
N GLU A 142 20.41 -7.25 -5.33
CA GLU A 142 20.59 -7.71 -3.96
C GLU A 142 19.24 -8.04 -3.31
N ASN A 143 19.23 -9.11 -2.52
CA ASN A 143 18.17 -9.46 -1.57
C ASN A 143 18.73 -9.44 -0.15
N PRO A 144 17.86 -9.46 0.88
CA PRO A 144 18.31 -9.58 2.25
C PRO A 144 19.20 -10.83 2.41
N ARG A 145 20.42 -10.64 2.90
CA ARG A 145 21.30 -11.75 3.26
C ARG A 145 20.60 -12.64 4.28
N ALA A 146 20.52 -13.93 3.99
CA ALA A 146 19.93 -14.91 4.88
C ALA A 146 20.70 -16.22 4.82
N THR A 147 20.88 -16.84 5.98
CA THR A 147 21.54 -18.14 6.15
C THR A 147 20.71 -19.10 6.99
N ILE A 148 20.87 -20.38 6.76
CA ILE A 148 20.32 -21.43 7.63
C ILE A 148 21.46 -21.95 8.49
N VAL A 149 21.23 -21.96 9.80
CA VAL A 149 22.11 -22.62 10.77
C VAL A 149 21.38 -23.83 11.33
N ALA A 150 21.93 -25.02 11.13
CA ALA A 150 21.40 -26.27 11.67
C ALA A 150 22.44 -26.92 12.60
N ALA A 151 22.01 -27.33 13.79
CA ALA A 151 22.85 -28.09 14.69
C ALA A 151 23.14 -29.49 14.08
N PRO A 152 24.40 -29.99 14.14
CA PRO A 152 24.73 -31.31 13.61
C PRO A 152 23.89 -32.44 14.24
N GLU A 153 23.41 -33.36 13.41
CA GLU A 153 22.69 -34.56 13.87
C GLU A 153 23.61 -35.47 14.69
N ILE A 154 23.14 -35.90 15.86
CA ILE A 154 23.76 -36.98 16.64
C ILE A 154 23.04 -38.27 16.24
N LYS A 155 23.79 -39.24 15.71
CA LYS A 155 23.25 -40.53 15.26
C LYS A 155 23.73 -41.68 16.14
N ASN A 156 22.88 -42.67 16.34
CA ASN A 156 23.30 -43.93 16.94
C ASN A 156 24.02 -44.84 15.92
N ASP A 157 24.51 -45.99 16.38
CA ASP A 157 25.22 -46.98 15.55
C ASP A 157 24.38 -47.54 14.37
N LYS A 158 23.06 -47.31 14.38
CA LYS A 158 22.12 -47.70 13.32
C LYS A 158 21.82 -46.56 12.34
N GLY A 159 22.42 -45.38 12.52
CA GLY A 159 22.23 -44.20 11.68
C GLY A 159 20.96 -43.40 11.99
N GLU A 160 20.25 -43.73 13.08
CA GLU A 160 19.03 -43.02 13.49
C GLU A 160 19.40 -41.76 14.28
N ILE A 161 18.71 -40.65 14.03
CA ILE A 161 18.92 -39.38 14.73
C ILE A 161 18.42 -39.53 16.17
N THR A 162 19.33 -39.45 17.14
CA THR A 162 19.03 -39.51 18.58
C THR A 162 19.09 -38.15 19.25
N GLY A 163 19.56 -37.11 18.55
CA GLY A 163 19.59 -35.73 19.03
C GLY A 163 20.33 -34.80 18.07
N TYR A 164 20.63 -33.59 18.55
CA TYR A 164 21.39 -32.59 17.80
C TYR A 164 22.45 -31.94 18.70
N ASP A 165 23.65 -31.73 18.18
CA ASP A 165 24.73 -31.00 18.86
C ASP A 165 24.48 -29.49 18.78
N ARG A 166 23.62 -29.00 19.67
CA ARG A 166 23.22 -27.59 19.72
C ARG A 166 24.38 -26.66 20.08
N ALA A 167 25.38 -27.14 20.81
CA ALA A 167 26.57 -26.34 21.12
C ALA A 167 27.37 -26.06 19.84
N MET A 168 27.53 -27.07 18.98
CA MET A 168 28.13 -26.87 17.66
C MET A 168 27.25 -25.99 16.75
N GLY A 169 25.92 -26.13 16.82
CA GLY A 169 24.98 -25.24 16.12
C GLY A 169 25.14 -23.76 16.50
N VAL A 170 25.25 -23.45 17.80
CA VAL A 170 25.55 -22.08 18.28
C VAL A 170 26.91 -21.61 17.76
N ALA A 171 27.95 -22.45 17.85
CA ALA A 171 29.28 -22.11 17.37
C ALA A 171 29.32 -21.84 15.85
N GLN A 172 28.49 -22.54 15.07
CA GLN A 172 28.29 -22.25 13.64
C GLN A 172 27.58 -20.91 13.44
N ALA A 173 26.48 -20.65 14.15
CA ALA A 173 25.76 -19.38 14.05
C ALA A 173 26.65 -18.17 14.35
N MET A 174 27.55 -18.28 15.33
CA MET A 174 28.48 -17.21 15.70
C MET A 174 29.51 -16.90 14.61
N LYS A 175 29.83 -17.85 13.72
CA LYS A 175 30.72 -17.60 12.57
C LYS A 175 30.00 -16.84 11.46
N VAL A 176 28.70 -17.06 11.32
CA VAL A 176 27.88 -16.42 10.29
C VAL A 176 27.43 -15.02 10.71
N LEU A 177 27.60 -14.66 11.99
CA LEU A 177 27.26 -13.33 12.50
C LEU A 177 27.97 -12.21 11.75
N ASP A 178 29.27 -12.36 11.47
CA ASP A 178 30.04 -11.34 10.74
C ASP A 178 29.60 -11.23 9.27
N GLU A 179 29.00 -12.28 8.72
CA GLU A 179 28.49 -12.32 7.34
C GLU A 179 27.09 -11.73 7.22
N ILE A 180 26.23 -11.86 8.24
CA ILE A 180 24.85 -11.33 8.24
C ILE A 180 24.82 -9.90 8.81
N GLY A 181 25.62 -9.63 9.84
CA GLY A 181 25.63 -8.36 10.57
C GLY A 181 24.54 -8.28 11.66
N LEU A 182 24.53 -7.14 12.36
CA LEU A 182 23.53 -6.80 13.36
C LEU A 182 22.87 -5.45 13.01
N PRO A 183 21.57 -5.25 13.33
CA PRO A 183 20.69 -6.24 13.92
C PRO A 183 20.44 -7.45 13.01
N ALA A 184 20.08 -8.61 13.59
CA ALA A 184 19.77 -9.84 12.86
C ALA A 184 18.41 -10.38 13.29
N ILE A 185 17.62 -10.86 12.33
CA ILE A 185 16.33 -11.51 12.60
C ILE A 185 16.57 -13.01 12.64
N ILE A 186 16.20 -13.65 13.75
CA ILE A 186 16.42 -15.08 13.98
C ILE A 186 15.07 -15.78 14.07
N ARG A 187 14.88 -16.81 13.26
CA ARG A 187 13.61 -17.56 13.13
C ARG A 187 13.86 -19.06 13.23
N PRO A 188 13.42 -19.73 14.31
CA PRO A 188 13.55 -21.17 14.43
C PRO A 188 12.68 -21.92 13.42
N ALA A 189 13.20 -23.03 12.90
CA ALA A 189 12.45 -23.88 12.00
C ALA A 189 11.37 -24.67 12.74
N PHE A 190 10.21 -24.85 12.10
CA PHE A 190 9.10 -25.65 12.62
C PHE A 190 8.57 -25.21 14.00
N THR A 191 8.73 -23.95 14.37
CA THR A 191 8.07 -23.35 15.54
C THR A 191 6.90 -22.46 15.11
N LEU A 192 5.90 -22.34 15.98
CA LEU A 192 4.73 -21.49 15.74
C LEU A 192 4.88 -20.17 16.51
N GLY A 193 4.31 -19.10 15.95
CA GLY A 193 4.20 -17.80 16.63
C GLY A 193 5.53 -17.12 16.97
N GLY A 194 6.62 -17.42 16.25
CA GLY A 194 7.93 -16.83 16.53
C GLY A 194 8.62 -17.37 17.79
N THR A 195 8.13 -18.48 18.35
CA THR A 195 8.69 -19.11 19.55
C THR A 195 10.16 -19.44 19.36
N GLY A 196 11.02 -18.91 20.24
CA GLY A 196 12.48 -19.04 20.20
C GLY A 196 13.18 -18.14 19.18
N GLY A 197 12.44 -17.29 18.45
CA GLY A 197 12.99 -16.29 17.54
C GLY A 197 13.00 -14.89 18.13
N GLY A 198 13.56 -13.94 17.39
CA GLY A 198 13.64 -12.54 17.81
C GLY A 198 14.57 -11.71 16.95
N VAL A 199 14.72 -10.44 17.34
CA VAL A 199 15.68 -9.52 16.74
C VAL A 199 16.85 -9.38 17.71
N ALA A 200 18.06 -9.66 17.25
CA ALA A 200 19.28 -9.43 17.99
C ALA A 200 19.89 -8.10 17.56
N TYR A 201 20.06 -7.15 18.46
CA TYR A 201 20.70 -5.85 18.19
C TYR A 201 22.19 -5.85 18.54
N ASN A 202 22.62 -6.76 19.40
CA ASN A 202 24.00 -6.94 19.80
C ASN A 202 24.39 -8.42 19.80
N ARG A 203 25.69 -8.69 19.95
CA ARG A 203 26.25 -10.05 19.89
C ARG A 203 25.75 -10.97 21.01
N GLU A 204 25.48 -10.41 22.20
CA GLU A 204 24.99 -11.17 23.35
C GLU A 204 23.55 -11.62 23.13
N GLU A 205 22.69 -10.71 22.66
CA GLU A 205 21.32 -11.03 22.23
C GLU A 205 21.33 -12.05 21.10
N TYR A 206 22.23 -11.92 20.12
CA TYR A 206 22.35 -12.88 19.03
C TYR A 206 22.64 -14.29 19.53
N GLU A 207 23.67 -14.46 20.36
CA GLU A 207 23.98 -15.77 20.93
C GLU A 207 22.81 -16.34 21.74
N HIS A 208 22.16 -15.50 22.55
CA HIS A 208 21.03 -15.89 23.37
C HIS A 208 19.83 -16.36 22.53
N ILE A 209 19.45 -15.59 21.52
CA ILE A 209 18.31 -15.89 20.65
C ILE A 209 18.61 -17.11 19.76
N ILE A 210 19.83 -17.25 19.24
CA ILE A 210 20.24 -18.46 18.52
C ILE A 210 20.12 -19.70 19.40
N ARG A 211 20.63 -19.63 20.64
CA ARG A 211 20.61 -20.76 21.57
C ARG A 211 19.18 -21.19 21.88
N THR A 212 18.35 -20.24 22.30
CA THR A 212 16.93 -20.49 22.58
C THR A 212 16.16 -20.95 21.34
N GLY A 213 16.51 -20.44 20.16
CA GLY A 213 15.91 -20.85 18.89
C GLY A 213 16.27 -22.26 18.46
N LEU A 214 17.54 -22.67 18.56
CA LEU A 214 17.97 -24.04 18.30
C LEU A 214 17.38 -25.04 19.31
N ASP A 215 17.16 -24.61 20.55
CA ASP A 215 16.45 -25.41 21.56
C ASP A 215 14.96 -25.56 21.23
N ALA A 216 14.31 -24.47 20.80
CA ALA A 216 12.89 -24.45 20.46
C ALA A 216 12.55 -25.20 19.17
N SER A 217 13.46 -25.21 18.18
CA SER A 217 13.26 -25.92 16.92
C SER A 217 13.32 -27.45 17.11
N PRO A 218 12.29 -28.22 16.69
CA PRO A 218 12.29 -29.68 16.72
C PRO A 218 13.45 -30.32 15.94
N VAL A 219 13.95 -29.64 14.91
CA VAL A 219 15.08 -30.06 14.07
C VAL A 219 16.38 -29.30 14.38
N ALA A 220 16.41 -28.57 15.51
CA ALA A 220 17.52 -27.71 15.93
C ALA A 220 18.11 -26.86 14.79
N GLN A 221 17.26 -26.10 14.10
CA GLN A 221 17.61 -25.24 12.99
C GLN A 221 17.01 -23.84 13.20
N VAL A 222 17.78 -22.82 12.82
CA VAL A 222 17.35 -21.42 12.79
C VAL A 222 17.71 -20.81 11.44
N LEU A 223 16.84 -19.95 10.94
CA LEU A 223 17.08 -19.04 9.83
C LEU A 223 17.54 -17.71 10.42
N VAL A 224 18.67 -17.20 9.96
CA VAL A 224 19.25 -15.93 10.38
C VAL A 224 19.25 -15.00 9.18
N ASP A 225 18.48 -13.93 9.25
CA ASP A 225 18.36 -12.91 8.22
C ASP A 225 19.02 -11.61 8.67
N GLU A 226 19.60 -10.86 7.73
CA GLU A 226 20.02 -9.49 7.99
C GLU A 226 18.79 -8.65 8.33
N SER A 227 18.89 -7.84 9.37
CA SER A 227 17.83 -6.90 9.70
C SER A 227 17.96 -5.68 8.80
N LEU A 228 16.86 -5.38 8.11
CA LEU A 228 16.68 -4.12 7.40
C LEU A 228 15.84 -3.13 8.23
N LEU A 229 15.61 -3.41 9.52
CA LEU A 229 14.81 -2.55 10.39
C LEU A 229 15.36 -1.12 10.39
N GLY A 230 14.47 -0.15 10.23
CA GLY A 230 14.84 1.26 10.18
C GLY A 230 15.34 1.76 8.83
N TRP A 231 15.52 0.89 7.83
CA TRP A 231 15.77 1.34 6.45
C TRP A 231 14.53 1.98 5.85
N LYS A 232 14.73 2.80 4.81
CA LYS A 232 13.62 3.37 4.04
C LYS A 232 12.96 2.26 3.23
N GLU A 233 11.63 2.25 3.15
CA GLU A 233 10.85 1.26 2.41
C GLU A 233 10.11 1.93 1.24
N TYR A 234 10.24 1.35 0.05
CA TYR A 234 9.69 1.89 -1.18
C TYR A 234 8.94 0.83 -1.97
N GLU A 235 7.94 1.28 -2.74
CA GLU A 235 7.20 0.44 -3.67
C GLU A 235 7.16 1.11 -5.05
N MET A 236 7.24 0.31 -6.11
CA MET A 236 6.98 0.74 -7.48
C MET A 236 5.87 -0.08 -8.10
N GLU A 237 4.83 0.60 -8.59
CA GLU A 237 3.80 0.01 -9.43
C GLU A 237 4.27 0.03 -10.89
N VAL A 238 4.40 -1.14 -11.48
CA VAL A 238 4.97 -1.32 -12.82
C VAL A 238 3.93 -1.97 -13.72
N VAL A 239 3.84 -1.53 -14.98
CA VAL A 239 3.00 -2.16 -16.01
C VAL A 239 3.86 -2.52 -17.22
N ARG A 240 3.71 -3.75 -17.71
CA ARG A 240 4.44 -4.29 -18.86
C ARG A 240 3.52 -4.94 -19.88
N ASP A 241 3.82 -4.79 -21.16
CA ASP A 241 3.11 -5.41 -22.28
C ASP A 241 3.95 -6.41 -23.11
N THR A 242 3.29 -7.07 -24.07
CA THR A 242 3.91 -8.08 -24.95
C THR A 242 4.99 -7.51 -25.89
N ALA A 243 5.01 -6.20 -26.13
CA ALA A 243 6.04 -5.53 -26.91
C ALA A 243 7.27 -5.16 -26.06
N ASP A 244 7.30 -5.58 -24.79
CA ASP A 244 8.29 -5.23 -23.78
C ASP A 244 8.33 -3.73 -23.45
N ASN A 245 7.25 -2.99 -23.76
CA ASN A 245 7.07 -1.67 -23.17
C ASN A 245 6.84 -1.86 -21.67
N CYS A 246 7.51 -1.05 -20.86
CA CYS A 246 7.46 -1.17 -19.40
C CYS A 246 7.56 0.22 -18.77
N ILE A 247 6.60 0.56 -17.92
CA ILE A 247 6.43 1.90 -17.34
C ILE A 247 6.22 1.81 -15.83
N ILE A 248 6.76 2.80 -15.10
CA ILE A 248 6.44 3.02 -13.69
C ILE A 248 5.19 3.91 -13.62
N ILE A 249 4.12 3.37 -13.02
CA ILE A 249 2.87 4.12 -12.83
C ILE A 249 2.96 5.01 -11.60
N CYS A 250 3.55 4.50 -10.52
CA CYS A 250 3.64 5.24 -9.26
C CYS A 250 4.84 4.73 -8.46
N SER A 251 5.57 5.65 -7.84
CA SER A 251 6.48 5.36 -6.74
C SER A 251 5.81 5.73 -5.43
N ILE A 252 5.98 4.88 -4.43
CA ILE A 252 5.43 5.06 -3.08
C ILE A 252 6.60 4.99 -2.10
N GLU A 253 6.66 5.96 -1.19
CA GLU A 253 7.60 5.98 -0.07
C GLU A 253 6.85 5.74 1.23
N ASN A 254 7.32 4.81 2.04
CA ASN A 254 6.76 4.57 3.36
C ASN A 254 7.33 5.61 4.33
N VAL A 255 6.44 6.27 5.08
CA VAL A 255 6.80 7.22 6.14
C VAL A 255 7.28 6.46 7.37
N ASP A 256 6.63 5.34 7.67
CA ASP A 256 7.10 4.36 8.63
C ASP A 256 8.25 3.55 8.00
N PRO A 257 9.40 3.39 8.67
CA PRO A 257 10.52 2.65 8.11
C PRO A 257 10.30 1.13 8.16
N MET A 258 11.15 0.39 7.43
CA MET A 258 11.17 -1.07 7.37
C MET A 258 11.02 -1.72 8.75
N GLY A 259 10.14 -2.71 8.82
CA GLY A 259 9.77 -3.42 10.06
C GLY A 259 8.28 -3.36 10.37
N ILE A 260 7.58 -2.44 9.72
CA ILE A 260 6.13 -2.34 9.70
C ILE A 260 5.68 -2.67 8.28
N HIS A 261 4.72 -3.57 8.13
CA HIS A 261 4.20 -3.96 6.82
C HIS A 261 3.64 -2.74 6.08
N THR A 262 3.91 -2.58 4.78
CA THR A 262 3.43 -1.45 3.94
C THR A 262 1.93 -1.14 4.11
N GLY A 263 1.11 -2.21 4.22
CA GLY A 263 -0.32 -2.11 4.51
C GLY A 263 -0.67 -1.48 5.87
N ASP A 264 0.18 -1.61 6.89
CA ASP A 264 0.07 -0.98 8.22
C ASP A 264 0.91 0.31 8.36
N SER A 265 1.74 0.62 7.38
CA SER A 265 2.53 1.85 7.31
C SER A 265 1.69 3.04 6.82
N MET A 266 2.03 4.23 7.29
CA MET A 266 1.74 5.45 6.55
C MET A 266 2.62 5.52 5.30
N THR A 267 2.04 5.86 4.16
CA THR A 267 2.77 5.95 2.89
C THR A 267 2.41 7.20 2.11
N VAL A 268 3.32 7.64 1.25
CA VAL A 268 3.14 8.80 0.38
C VAL A 268 3.47 8.50 -1.07
N ALA A 269 2.80 9.19 -1.98
CA ALA A 269 3.16 9.23 -3.40
C ALA A 269 3.30 10.69 -3.86
N PRO A 270 4.34 11.04 -4.63
CA PRO A 270 5.41 10.16 -5.11
C PRO A 270 6.44 9.87 -3.99
N ALA A 271 7.50 9.14 -4.32
CA ALA A 271 8.71 9.13 -3.49
C ALA A 271 9.32 10.54 -3.37
N LEU A 272 9.78 10.91 -2.16
CA LEU A 272 10.19 12.28 -1.81
C LEU A 272 11.69 12.39 -1.48
N THR A 273 12.30 11.34 -0.92
CA THR A 273 13.67 11.40 -0.36
C THR A 273 14.71 10.62 -1.16
N LEU A 274 14.40 10.26 -2.41
CA LEU A 274 15.37 9.70 -3.35
C LEU A 274 15.92 10.80 -4.26
N THR A 275 17.23 10.82 -4.45
CA THR A 275 17.79 11.55 -5.58
C THR A 275 17.32 10.90 -6.89
N ASP A 276 17.29 11.67 -7.98
CA ASP A 276 16.94 11.11 -9.30
C ASP A 276 17.84 9.91 -9.66
N LYS A 277 19.13 9.92 -9.29
CA LYS A 277 20.01 8.77 -9.52
C LYS A 277 19.54 7.50 -8.80
N GLU A 278 19.19 7.61 -7.52
CA GLU A 278 18.68 6.47 -6.75
C GLU A 278 17.33 6.02 -7.28
N TYR A 279 16.46 6.96 -7.66
CA TYR A 279 15.18 6.68 -8.30
C TYR A 279 15.36 5.91 -9.62
N GLN A 280 16.27 6.33 -10.49
CA GLN A 280 16.54 5.64 -11.75
C GLN A 280 17.11 4.23 -11.52
N VAL A 281 17.94 4.03 -10.49
CA VAL A 281 18.43 2.69 -10.12
C VAL A 281 17.25 1.80 -9.70
N MET A 282 16.37 2.28 -8.83
CA MET A 282 15.18 1.57 -8.37
C MET A 282 14.18 1.29 -9.52
N ARG A 283 13.99 2.27 -10.41
CA ARG A 283 13.18 2.15 -11.63
C ARG A 283 13.71 1.04 -12.54
N ASN A 284 15.01 1.06 -12.84
CA ASN A 284 15.65 0.05 -13.67
C ASN A 284 15.56 -1.35 -13.02
N ALA A 285 15.77 -1.43 -11.71
CA ALA A 285 15.61 -2.66 -10.96
C ALA A 285 14.17 -3.20 -11.08
N SER A 286 13.15 -2.36 -10.88
CA SER A 286 11.73 -2.74 -10.99
C SER A 286 11.40 -3.34 -12.36
N ILE A 287 11.85 -2.70 -13.43
CA ILE A 287 11.66 -3.20 -14.81
C ILE A 287 12.39 -4.54 -15.01
N ALA A 288 13.62 -4.67 -14.50
CA ALA A 288 14.39 -5.91 -14.59
C ALA A 288 13.74 -7.06 -13.82
N VAL A 289 13.15 -6.79 -12.64
CA VAL A 289 12.38 -7.77 -11.85
C VAL A 289 11.22 -8.32 -12.67
N LEU A 290 10.38 -7.47 -13.26
CA LEU A 290 9.24 -7.96 -14.06
C LEU A 290 9.68 -8.83 -15.25
N ARG A 291 10.74 -8.42 -15.94
CA ARG A 291 11.32 -9.16 -17.07
C ARG A 291 11.85 -10.52 -16.66
N GLU A 292 12.61 -10.58 -15.56
CA GLU A 292 13.17 -11.84 -15.06
C GLU A 292 12.09 -12.77 -14.51
N ILE A 293 11.12 -12.25 -13.76
CA ILE A 293 10.01 -13.05 -13.25
C ILE A 293 9.13 -13.57 -14.41
N GLY A 294 9.04 -12.82 -15.50
CA GLY A 294 8.28 -13.22 -16.69
C GLY A 294 6.84 -12.73 -16.68
N VAL A 295 6.55 -11.61 -16.01
CA VAL A 295 5.25 -10.93 -16.14
C VAL A 295 5.28 -10.10 -17.41
N GLU A 296 4.60 -10.57 -18.45
CA GLU A 296 4.63 -9.96 -19.80
C GLU A 296 3.37 -9.16 -20.14
N THR A 297 2.25 -9.34 -19.43
CA THR A 297 0.96 -8.75 -19.82
C THR A 297 0.14 -8.26 -18.63
N GLY A 298 0.65 -7.29 -17.88
CA GLY A 298 -0.10 -6.77 -16.74
C GLY A 298 0.68 -5.85 -15.82
N GLY A 299 0.06 -5.57 -14.67
CA GLY A 299 0.63 -4.80 -13.58
C GLY A 299 1.29 -5.68 -12.52
N SER A 300 2.30 -5.18 -11.84
CA SER A 300 2.93 -5.79 -10.67
C SER A 300 3.49 -4.72 -9.74
N ASN A 301 3.52 -5.04 -8.45
CA ASN A 301 4.14 -4.23 -7.41
C ASN A 301 5.52 -4.80 -7.08
N VAL A 302 6.55 -3.96 -7.01
CA VAL A 302 7.91 -4.35 -6.58
C VAL A 302 8.30 -3.53 -5.35
N GLN A 303 8.80 -4.20 -4.31
CA GLN A 303 9.16 -3.57 -3.04
C GLN A 303 10.68 -3.56 -2.82
N PHE A 304 11.16 -2.48 -2.22
CA PHE A 304 12.57 -2.24 -1.97
C PHE A 304 12.81 -1.69 -0.57
N ALA A 305 13.97 -2.02 -0.01
CA ALA A 305 14.56 -1.29 1.11
C ALA A 305 15.78 -0.50 0.62
N VAL A 306 15.93 0.73 1.11
CA VAL A 306 17.08 1.59 0.84
C VAL A 306 17.74 1.99 2.14
N ASN A 307 19.03 1.71 2.28
CA ASN A 307 19.81 2.16 3.43
C ASN A 307 19.97 3.69 3.37
N PRO A 308 19.45 4.45 4.34
CA PRO A 308 19.58 5.91 4.32
C PRO A 308 21.03 6.39 4.46
N ALA A 309 21.95 5.56 4.96
CA ALA A 309 23.34 5.95 5.19
C ALA A 309 24.20 5.97 3.91
N ASP A 310 23.93 5.08 2.94
CA ASP A 310 24.79 4.88 1.77
C ASP A 310 24.04 4.64 0.45
N GLY A 311 22.71 4.58 0.47
CA GLY A 311 21.88 4.35 -0.72
C GLY A 311 21.85 2.89 -1.18
N ARG A 312 22.36 1.92 -0.40
CA ARG A 312 22.28 0.48 -0.73
C ARG A 312 20.83 0.07 -0.94
N LEU A 313 20.52 -0.44 -2.14
CA LEU A 313 19.19 -0.88 -2.55
C LEU A 313 19.09 -2.41 -2.44
N VAL A 314 18.04 -2.89 -1.78
CA VAL A 314 17.73 -4.32 -1.66
C VAL A 314 16.28 -4.55 -2.12
N VAL A 315 16.07 -5.56 -2.97
CA VAL A 315 14.74 -6.01 -3.39
C VAL A 315 14.14 -6.88 -2.29
N ILE A 316 12.89 -6.62 -1.91
CA ILE A 316 12.20 -7.34 -0.84
C ILE A 316 11.32 -8.44 -1.39
N GLU A 317 10.41 -8.08 -2.29
CA GLU A 317 9.48 -8.99 -2.95
C GLU A 317 8.90 -8.34 -4.21
N MET A 318 8.20 -9.14 -5.01
CA MET A 318 7.31 -8.64 -6.05
C MET A 318 5.99 -9.40 -6.02
N ASN A 319 4.90 -8.69 -6.30
CA ASN A 319 3.56 -9.25 -6.35
C ASN A 319 3.09 -9.30 -7.82
N PRO A 320 2.91 -10.49 -8.44
CA PRO A 320 2.65 -10.65 -9.88
C PRO A 320 1.17 -10.44 -10.24
N ARG A 321 0.55 -9.43 -9.64
CA ARG A 321 -0.89 -9.13 -9.71
C ARG A 321 -1.16 -7.69 -9.31
N VAL A 322 -2.42 -7.26 -9.45
CA VAL A 322 -2.90 -6.06 -8.76
C VAL A 322 -2.84 -6.27 -7.23
N SER A 323 -2.72 -5.17 -6.50
CA SER A 323 -2.52 -5.09 -5.05
C SER A 323 -3.29 -3.91 -4.46
N ARG A 324 -3.29 -3.78 -3.13
CA ARG A 324 -3.75 -2.54 -2.48
C ARG A 324 -2.98 -1.32 -2.97
N SER A 325 -1.66 -1.48 -3.14
CA SER A 325 -0.75 -0.44 -3.60
C SER A 325 -1.07 -0.04 -5.05
N SER A 326 -1.49 -0.97 -5.90
CA SER A 326 -1.96 -0.66 -7.26
C SER A 326 -3.29 0.11 -7.25
N ALA A 327 -4.19 -0.18 -6.31
CA ALA A 327 -5.44 0.56 -6.17
C ALA A 327 -5.15 1.99 -5.66
N LEU A 328 -4.29 2.12 -4.64
CA LEU A 328 -3.79 3.39 -4.14
C LEU A 328 -3.12 4.20 -5.26
N ALA A 329 -2.20 3.60 -6.01
CA ALA A 329 -1.50 4.23 -7.13
C ALA A 329 -2.47 4.67 -8.24
N SER A 330 -3.48 3.86 -8.54
CA SER A 330 -4.50 4.24 -9.52
C SER A 330 -5.30 5.46 -9.08
N LYS A 331 -5.59 5.59 -7.78
CA LYS A 331 -6.25 6.77 -7.21
C LYS A 331 -5.32 7.97 -7.08
N ALA A 332 -4.07 7.74 -6.72
CA ALA A 332 -3.06 8.78 -6.58
C ALA A 332 -2.77 9.45 -7.93
N THR A 333 -2.65 8.67 -9.00
CA THR A 333 -2.23 9.16 -10.32
C THR A 333 -3.40 9.45 -11.24
N GLY A 334 -4.53 8.75 -11.06
CA GLY A 334 -5.62 8.69 -12.02
C GLY A 334 -5.43 7.65 -13.14
N PHE A 335 -4.31 6.93 -13.17
CA PHE A 335 -4.05 5.88 -14.15
C PHE A 335 -4.76 4.56 -13.75
N PRO A 336 -5.69 4.01 -14.55
CA PRO A 336 -6.48 2.85 -14.14
C PRO A 336 -5.74 1.51 -14.37
N ILE A 337 -4.84 1.14 -13.45
CA ILE A 337 -3.93 -0.02 -13.59
C ILE A 337 -4.68 -1.31 -13.93
N ALA A 338 -5.74 -1.66 -13.18
CA ALA A 338 -6.46 -2.92 -13.38
C ALA A 338 -7.18 -2.96 -14.75
N LYS A 339 -7.77 -1.85 -15.18
CA LYS A 339 -8.37 -1.71 -16.52
C LYS A 339 -7.35 -1.93 -17.63
N VAL A 340 -6.19 -1.28 -17.53
CA VAL A 340 -5.10 -1.39 -18.51
C VAL A 340 -4.55 -2.81 -18.50
N ALA A 341 -4.20 -3.36 -17.34
CA ALA A 341 -3.68 -4.71 -17.20
C ALA A 341 -4.62 -5.78 -17.77
N ALA A 342 -5.94 -5.63 -17.60
CA ALA A 342 -6.91 -6.54 -18.21
C ALA A 342 -6.85 -6.52 -19.75
N ARG A 343 -6.72 -5.33 -20.36
CA ARG A 343 -6.55 -5.21 -21.82
C ARG A 343 -5.21 -5.77 -22.31
N LEU A 344 -4.13 -5.56 -21.56
CA LEU A 344 -2.82 -6.14 -21.89
C LEU A 344 -2.85 -7.67 -21.87
N ALA A 345 -3.58 -8.27 -20.92
CA ALA A 345 -3.74 -9.72 -20.82
C ALA A 345 -4.40 -10.36 -22.06
N VAL A 346 -5.09 -9.56 -22.88
CA VAL A 346 -5.75 -9.99 -24.12
C VAL A 346 -5.06 -9.46 -25.39
N GLY A 347 -3.79 -9.07 -25.28
CA GLY A 347 -2.90 -8.84 -26.43
C GLY A 347 -2.67 -7.38 -26.81
N TYR A 348 -3.37 -6.43 -26.19
CA TYR A 348 -3.10 -5.01 -26.41
C TYR A 348 -1.68 -4.65 -25.95
N THR A 349 -1.11 -3.62 -26.58
CA THR A 349 0.09 -2.93 -26.11
C THR A 349 -0.24 -1.56 -25.54
N LEU A 350 0.61 -1.01 -24.68
CA LEU A 350 0.37 0.24 -23.97
C LEU A 350 0.16 1.44 -24.91
N ASP A 351 0.78 1.43 -26.08
CA ASP A 351 0.66 2.45 -27.13
C ASP A 351 -0.66 2.36 -27.92
N GLU A 352 -1.31 1.19 -27.91
CA GLU A 352 -2.64 0.98 -28.53
C GLU A 352 -3.78 1.47 -27.62
N LEU A 353 -3.51 1.67 -26.33
CA LEU A 353 -4.50 2.10 -25.33
C LEU A 353 -4.45 3.61 -25.11
N MET A 354 -5.60 4.26 -24.97
CA MET A 354 -5.71 5.68 -24.65
C MET A 354 -5.76 5.91 -23.14
N ASN A 355 -5.17 7.01 -22.68
CA ASN A 355 -5.32 7.50 -21.30
C ASN A 355 -6.74 8.04 -21.07
N ASP A 356 -7.47 7.42 -20.15
CA ASP A 356 -8.87 7.74 -19.82
C ASP A 356 -9.08 9.20 -19.37
N ILE A 357 -8.11 9.82 -18.71
CA ILE A 357 -8.29 11.14 -18.07
C ILE A 357 -8.03 12.29 -19.05
N THR A 358 -6.99 12.19 -19.87
CA THR A 358 -6.64 13.21 -20.86
C THR A 358 -7.41 13.02 -22.16
N GLY A 359 -7.68 11.76 -22.56
CA GLY A 359 -8.34 11.39 -23.80
C GLY A 359 -7.54 11.68 -25.07
N VAL A 360 -6.30 12.18 -24.94
CA VAL A 360 -5.46 12.63 -26.07
C VAL A 360 -4.05 12.02 -26.06
N THR A 361 -3.66 11.34 -24.99
CA THR A 361 -2.36 10.65 -24.85
C THR A 361 -2.55 9.13 -24.81
N PRO A 362 -1.55 8.33 -25.23
CA PRO A 362 -1.58 6.88 -25.02
C PRO A 362 -1.44 6.52 -23.52
N ALA A 363 -1.63 5.25 -23.17
CA ALA A 363 -1.33 4.70 -21.85
C ALA A 363 0.16 4.39 -21.66
N ALA A 364 0.96 4.44 -22.73
CA ALA A 364 2.42 4.27 -22.72
C ALA A 364 3.17 5.51 -22.20
N PHE A 365 2.96 5.88 -20.94
CA PHE A 365 3.66 6.99 -20.28
C PHE A 365 3.79 6.74 -18.77
N GLU A 366 4.72 7.42 -18.12
CA GLU A 366 4.83 7.43 -16.67
C GLU A 366 4.08 8.66 -16.12
N PRO A 367 3.04 8.49 -15.28
CA PRO A 367 2.31 9.61 -14.72
C PRO A 367 3.21 10.56 -13.93
N THR A 368 2.95 11.86 -14.08
CA THR A 368 3.56 12.91 -13.27
C THR A 368 2.46 13.61 -12.50
N ILE A 369 2.65 13.75 -11.18
CA ILE A 369 1.69 14.41 -10.29
C ILE A 369 2.31 15.68 -9.71
N ASP A 370 1.51 16.73 -9.58
CA ASP A 370 1.89 18.02 -9.03
C ASP A 370 1.35 18.22 -7.60
N TYR A 371 1.14 17.11 -6.90
CA TYR A 371 0.62 17.06 -5.54
C TYR A 371 1.25 15.89 -4.78
N VAL A 372 1.03 15.87 -3.47
CA VAL A 372 1.40 14.76 -2.59
C VAL A 372 0.13 14.02 -2.19
N VAL A 373 0.17 12.70 -2.29
CA VAL A 373 -0.85 11.79 -1.76
C VAL A 373 -0.33 11.18 -0.48
N THR A 374 -1.17 11.07 0.54
CA THR A 374 -0.85 10.39 1.81
C THR A 374 -1.91 9.36 2.12
N LYS A 375 -1.48 8.12 2.38
CA LYS A 375 -2.30 7.03 2.89
C LYS A 375 -2.02 6.81 4.37
N ILE A 376 -3.08 6.61 5.15
CA ILE A 376 -2.99 6.21 6.56
C ILE A 376 -3.87 4.96 6.79
N PRO A 377 -3.34 3.91 7.42
CA PRO A 377 -4.10 2.70 7.72
C PRO A 377 -5.07 2.91 8.89
N ARG A 378 -6.24 2.28 8.80
CA ARG A 378 -7.30 2.25 9.82
C ARG A 378 -7.22 0.95 10.61
N PHE A 379 -7.10 1.05 11.93
CA PHE A 379 -7.05 -0.08 12.85
C PHE A 379 -8.30 -0.13 13.73
N THR A 380 -8.71 -1.29 14.24
CA THR A 380 -9.83 -1.41 15.21
C THR A 380 -9.45 -2.24 16.44
N PHE A 381 -8.31 -1.94 17.05
CA PHE A 381 -7.81 -2.67 18.23
C PHE A 381 -8.78 -2.59 19.42
N GLU A 382 -9.60 -1.54 19.52
CA GLU A 382 -10.65 -1.39 20.53
C GLU A 382 -11.68 -2.52 20.52
N LYS A 383 -11.80 -3.26 19.41
CA LYS A 383 -12.68 -4.44 19.29
C LYS A 383 -12.00 -5.75 19.70
N PHE A 384 -10.70 -5.72 19.98
CA PHE A 384 -9.88 -6.90 20.27
C PHE A 384 -9.04 -6.65 21.54
N PRO A 385 -9.64 -6.65 22.75
CA PRO A 385 -8.95 -6.27 23.98
C PRO A 385 -7.76 -7.18 24.38
N GLY A 386 -7.66 -8.38 23.81
CA GLY A 386 -6.51 -9.28 23.99
C GLY A 386 -5.40 -9.10 22.96
N ALA A 387 -5.55 -8.20 21.98
CA ALA A 387 -4.56 -7.92 20.96
C ALA A 387 -3.80 -6.64 21.29
N GLU A 388 -2.47 -6.71 21.27
CA GLU A 388 -1.63 -5.54 21.48
C GLU A 388 -1.57 -4.69 20.18
N PRO A 389 -1.68 -3.36 20.28
CA PRO A 389 -1.59 -2.42 19.16
C PRO A 389 -0.14 -2.19 18.71
N LEU A 390 0.64 -3.26 18.61
CA LEU A 390 2.01 -3.26 18.12
C LEU A 390 2.02 -3.53 16.61
N LEU A 391 2.60 -2.63 15.82
CA LEU A 391 2.74 -2.80 14.38
C LEU A 391 3.99 -3.63 14.06
N THR A 392 3.87 -4.56 13.11
CA THR A 392 4.94 -5.48 12.72
C THR A 392 4.89 -5.73 11.20
N THR A 393 5.68 -6.67 10.71
CA THR A 393 5.62 -7.16 9.32
C THR A 393 4.34 -7.95 8.99
N ALA A 394 3.46 -8.20 9.96
CA ALA A 394 2.15 -8.81 9.74
C ALA A 394 1.06 -7.75 9.87
N MET A 395 0.29 -7.57 8.80
CA MET A 395 -0.75 -6.55 8.70
C MET A 395 -1.88 -6.78 9.72
N LYS A 396 -2.35 -5.70 10.35
CA LYS A 396 -3.44 -5.67 11.35
C LYS A 396 -4.50 -4.59 11.06
N SER A 397 -4.25 -3.70 10.12
CA SER A 397 -5.20 -2.70 9.66
C SER A 397 -6.39 -3.35 8.91
N VAL A 398 -7.56 -2.71 9.03
CA VAL A 398 -8.85 -3.18 8.50
C VAL A 398 -9.37 -2.32 7.34
N GLY A 399 -8.63 -1.28 6.98
CA GLY A 399 -8.92 -0.35 5.90
C GLY A 399 -7.87 0.76 5.86
N GLU A 400 -8.09 1.76 5.02
CA GLU A 400 -7.14 2.87 4.82
C GLU A 400 -7.86 4.11 4.29
N ALA A 401 -7.35 5.29 4.66
CA ALA A 401 -7.78 6.56 4.09
C ALA A 401 -6.67 7.11 3.20
N MET A 402 -7.07 7.74 2.09
CA MET A 402 -6.17 8.46 1.19
C MET A 402 -6.55 9.94 1.22
N SER A 403 -5.56 10.82 1.20
CA SER A 403 -5.76 12.26 1.02
C SER A 403 -4.73 12.83 0.06
N ILE A 404 -5.05 13.98 -0.52
CA ILE A 404 -4.22 14.67 -1.51
C ILE A 404 -4.05 16.12 -1.08
N GLY A 405 -2.84 16.65 -1.09
CA GLY A 405 -2.55 18.06 -0.84
C GLY A 405 -1.44 18.55 -1.74
N ARG A 406 -1.30 19.87 -1.92
CA ARG A 406 -0.20 20.45 -2.72
C ARG A 406 1.14 20.38 -2.00
N THR A 407 1.11 20.11 -0.70
CA THR A 407 2.27 19.87 0.16
C THR A 407 2.04 18.62 0.99
N PHE A 408 3.13 18.03 1.49
CA PHE A 408 3.03 16.92 2.44
C PHE A 408 2.25 17.31 3.70
N ALA A 409 2.49 18.50 4.27
CA ALA A 409 1.76 18.97 5.43
C ALA A 409 0.24 19.03 5.19
N GLU A 410 -0.19 19.58 4.04
CA GLU A 410 -1.60 19.62 3.66
C GLU A 410 -2.20 18.22 3.52
N SER A 411 -1.51 17.34 2.81
CA SER A 411 -1.94 15.97 2.55
C SER A 411 -2.04 15.15 3.84
N LEU A 412 -1.03 15.25 4.71
CA LEU A 412 -0.97 14.56 5.99
C LEU A 412 -2.11 14.97 6.92
N GLN A 413 -2.31 16.27 7.14
CA GLN A 413 -3.37 16.74 8.03
C GLN A 413 -4.77 16.43 7.47
N LYS A 414 -4.92 16.33 6.14
CA LYS A 414 -6.13 15.81 5.49
C LYS A 414 -6.32 14.33 5.78
N ALA A 415 -5.27 13.53 5.67
CA ALA A 415 -5.34 12.10 5.91
C ALA A 415 -5.74 11.82 7.38
N LEU A 416 -5.09 12.48 8.35
CA LEU A 416 -5.36 12.29 9.78
C LEU A 416 -6.83 12.53 10.14
N ARG A 417 -7.43 13.63 9.65
CA ARG A 417 -8.85 13.93 9.92
C ARG A 417 -9.84 13.09 9.13
N SER A 418 -9.37 12.38 8.09
CA SER A 418 -10.22 11.48 7.28
C SER A 418 -10.28 10.07 7.86
N MET A 419 -9.63 9.82 9.01
CA MET A 419 -9.53 8.49 9.61
C MET A 419 -10.80 8.00 10.31
N GLU A 420 -11.80 8.86 10.51
CA GLU A 420 -13.01 8.54 11.27
C GLU A 420 -12.67 7.99 12.67
N THR A 421 -11.70 8.64 13.32
CA THR A 421 -11.22 8.37 14.69
C THR A 421 -11.36 9.57 15.62
N GLY A 422 -11.88 10.69 15.11
CA GLY A 422 -12.01 11.94 15.87
C GLY A 422 -10.77 12.84 15.84
N LEU A 423 -9.72 12.47 15.11
CA LEU A 423 -8.54 13.32 14.91
C LEU A 423 -8.88 14.56 14.08
N ASN A 424 -8.30 15.69 14.45
CA ASN A 424 -8.46 16.97 13.76
C ASN A 424 -7.17 17.45 13.07
N GLY A 425 -6.05 16.76 13.28
CA GLY A 425 -4.74 17.03 12.71
C GLY A 425 -3.68 16.25 13.46
N LEU A 426 -2.57 16.91 13.83
CA LEU A 426 -1.59 16.37 14.77
C LEU A 426 -2.09 16.56 16.20
N ASP A 427 -3.16 15.87 16.61
CA ASP A 427 -3.73 16.02 17.95
C ASP A 427 -2.69 15.70 19.06
N PRO A 428 -2.68 16.42 20.20
CA PRO A 428 -1.80 16.11 21.33
C PRO A 428 -2.12 14.73 21.93
N VAL A 429 -1.08 14.04 22.38
CA VAL A 429 -1.18 12.74 23.06
C VAL A 429 -0.43 12.76 24.39
N GLU A 430 -0.79 11.87 25.31
CA GLU A 430 -0.08 11.69 26.57
C GLU A 430 0.92 10.53 26.48
N PHE A 431 2.04 10.64 27.20
CA PHE A 431 3.03 9.58 27.33
C PHE A 431 2.84 8.85 28.65
N ASP A 432 2.75 7.52 28.60
CA ASP A 432 2.76 6.69 29.80
C ASP A 432 4.08 6.86 30.57
N GLY A 433 4.01 7.12 31.87
CA GLY A 433 5.18 7.30 32.75
C GLY A 433 5.81 8.70 32.71
N LEU A 434 5.18 9.66 32.03
CA LEU A 434 5.61 11.06 32.08
C LEU A 434 5.36 11.66 33.47
N GLY A 435 6.35 12.35 34.05
CA GLY A 435 6.31 12.93 35.38
C GLY A 435 6.73 11.98 36.51
N GLU A 436 7.07 10.71 36.19
CA GLU A 436 7.50 9.70 37.16
C GLU A 436 9.02 9.69 37.41
N GLY A 437 9.76 10.61 36.80
CA GLY A 437 11.17 10.89 37.08
C GLY A 437 12.15 10.61 35.93
N ASP A 438 11.73 9.85 34.91
CA ASP A 438 12.53 9.53 33.71
C ASP A 438 11.77 9.79 32.40
N ASP A 439 11.29 11.01 32.26
CA ASP A 439 10.44 11.47 31.16
C ASP A 439 11.09 11.23 29.78
N LYS A 440 12.42 11.36 29.69
CA LYS A 440 13.14 11.13 28.44
C LYS A 440 13.07 9.68 28.01
N ASN A 441 13.18 8.73 28.93
CA ASN A 441 13.06 7.32 28.59
C ASN A 441 11.61 6.92 28.31
N ALA A 442 10.63 7.53 28.98
CA ALA A 442 9.21 7.34 28.66
C ALA A 442 8.91 7.76 27.20
N ILE A 443 9.37 8.94 26.79
CA ILE A 443 9.21 9.43 25.41
C ILE A 443 9.93 8.51 24.42
N ARG A 444 11.21 8.18 24.66
CA ARG A 444 11.98 7.28 23.78
C ARG A 444 11.34 5.92 23.62
N LYS A 445 10.80 5.34 24.71
CA LYS A 445 10.09 4.06 24.67
C LYS A 445 8.85 4.14 23.77
N ALA A 446 8.05 5.20 23.90
CA ALA A 446 6.87 5.40 23.07
C ALA A 446 7.23 5.58 21.59
N LEU A 447 8.26 6.38 21.27
CA LEU A 447 8.74 6.56 19.88
C LEU A 447 9.33 5.28 19.30
N GLY A 448 10.08 4.51 20.10
CA GLY A 448 10.67 3.24 19.69
C GLY A 448 9.70 2.07 19.58
N THR A 449 8.45 2.24 20.02
CA THR A 449 7.41 1.20 19.90
C THR A 449 6.53 1.51 18.68
N PRO A 450 6.54 0.66 17.63
CA PRO A 450 5.65 0.82 16.48
C PRO A 450 4.17 0.68 16.89
N THR A 451 3.44 1.79 16.99
CA THR A 451 2.01 1.80 17.32
C THR A 451 1.21 2.55 16.26
N PRO A 452 -0.10 2.29 16.13
CA PRO A 452 -1.00 3.15 15.36
C PRO A 452 -0.82 4.62 15.78
N PHE A 453 -0.76 5.50 14.80
CA PHE A 453 -0.61 6.95 15.02
C PHE A 453 0.65 7.35 15.81
N ARG A 454 1.74 6.55 15.74
CA ARG A 454 3.07 6.93 16.27
C ARG A 454 3.52 8.34 15.86
N ILE A 455 3.08 8.82 14.70
CA ILE A 455 3.31 10.19 14.23
C ILE A 455 2.80 11.28 15.19
N LEU A 456 1.73 11.02 15.95
CA LEU A 456 1.22 11.94 16.97
C LEU A 456 2.16 12.01 18.17
N TYR A 457 2.73 10.88 18.58
CA TYR A 457 3.76 10.83 19.62
C TYR A 457 5.04 11.57 19.18
N ILE A 458 5.42 11.46 17.91
CA ILE A 458 6.52 12.23 17.32
C ILE A 458 6.24 13.74 17.43
N ALA A 459 5.07 14.19 16.98
CA ALA A 459 4.68 15.60 17.09
C ALA A 459 4.63 16.07 18.56
N GLN A 460 4.15 15.24 19.47
CA GLN A 460 4.15 15.54 20.90
C GLN A 460 5.57 15.64 21.48
N ALA A 461 6.50 14.78 21.07
CA ALA A 461 7.89 14.88 21.48
C ALA A 461 8.53 16.21 21.02
N MET A 462 8.21 16.69 19.82
CA MET A 462 8.63 18.00 19.32
C MET A 462 8.02 19.16 20.13
N ARG A 463 6.76 19.04 20.57
CA ARG A 463 6.14 20.02 21.49
C ARG A 463 6.87 20.08 22.83
N LEU A 464 7.35 18.94 23.33
CA LEU A 464 8.14 18.81 24.57
C LEU A 464 9.62 19.17 24.39
N GLY A 465 10.05 19.57 23.18
CA GLY A 465 11.41 20.07 22.92
C GLY A 465 12.45 18.98 22.66
N MET A 466 12.03 17.76 22.31
CA MET A 466 12.94 16.73 21.81
C MET A 466 13.43 17.10 20.40
N ASP A 467 14.74 17.01 20.16
CA ASP A 467 15.32 17.35 18.85
C ASP A 467 15.13 16.22 17.82
N HIS A 468 15.33 16.54 16.54
CA HIS A 468 15.11 15.61 15.44
C HIS A 468 16.04 14.41 15.48
N ASP A 469 17.31 14.59 15.87
CA ASP A 469 18.30 13.51 15.96
C ASP A 469 17.86 12.47 17.01
N GLN A 470 17.36 12.92 18.15
CA GLN A 470 16.86 12.04 19.21
C GLN A 470 15.60 11.29 18.78
N ILE A 471 14.69 11.95 18.04
CA ILE A 471 13.48 11.33 17.49
C ILE A 471 13.86 10.28 16.44
N GLN A 472 14.72 10.65 15.48
CA GLN A 472 15.20 9.77 14.42
C GLN A 472 15.92 8.55 14.99
N ALA A 473 16.78 8.74 15.99
CA ALA A 473 17.46 7.62 16.64
C ALA A 473 16.49 6.66 17.36
N ALA A 474 15.32 7.13 17.78
CA ALA A 474 14.33 6.30 18.46
C ALA A 474 13.41 5.53 17.50
N CYS A 475 13.05 6.11 16.35
CA CYS A 475 12.01 5.55 15.48
C CYS A 475 12.39 5.38 14.01
N SER A 476 13.56 5.86 13.61
CA SER A 476 14.11 5.79 12.25
C SER A 476 13.28 6.48 11.16
N PHE A 477 12.39 7.41 11.53
CA PHE A 477 11.72 8.29 10.57
C PHE A 477 12.75 9.11 9.79
N ASP A 478 12.54 9.26 8.48
CA ASP A 478 13.42 10.07 7.66
C ASP A 478 13.42 11.54 8.16
N PRO A 479 14.59 12.19 8.27
CA PRO A 479 14.70 13.58 8.72
C PRO A 479 13.79 14.54 7.95
N TRP A 480 13.57 14.30 6.65
CA TRP A 480 12.69 15.15 5.84
C TRP A 480 11.27 15.19 6.41
N PHE A 481 10.70 14.04 6.80
CA PHE A 481 9.37 13.99 7.41
C PHE A 481 9.35 14.68 8.79
N LEU A 482 10.43 14.54 9.57
CA LEU A 482 10.55 15.21 10.87
C LEU A 482 10.56 16.75 10.72
N GLU A 483 11.25 17.28 9.71
CA GLU A 483 11.23 18.71 9.39
C GLU A 483 9.82 19.19 9.02
N GLN A 484 9.10 18.42 8.20
CA GLN A 484 7.72 18.77 7.84
C GLN A 484 6.76 18.77 9.05
N LEU A 485 6.93 17.81 9.97
CA LEU A 485 6.15 17.77 11.21
C LEU A 485 6.49 18.96 12.11
N GLN A 486 7.77 19.32 12.20
CA GLN A 486 8.22 20.49 12.97
C GLN A 486 7.58 21.78 12.45
N MET A 487 7.49 21.95 11.13
CA MET A 487 6.81 23.11 10.53
C MET A 487 5.36 23.24 11.00
N ILE A 488 4.63 22.12 11.08
CA ILE A 488 3.25 22.11 11.57
C ILE A 488 3.22 22.45 13.07
N VAL A 489 4.06 21.80 13.89
CA VAL A 489 4.14 22.04 15.34
C VAL A 489 4.53 23.48 15.67
N ASP A 490 5.43 24.09 14.90
CA ASP A 490 5.82 25.48 15.10
C ASP A 490 4.68 26.44 14.71
N ALA A 491 3.93 26.13 13.64
CA ALA A 491 2.73 26.88 13.29
C ALA A 491 1.64 26.78 14.38
N GLU A 492 1.47 25.63 15.02
CA GLU A 492 0.58 25.49 16.19
C GLU A 492 1.00 26.44 17.31
N LYS A 493 2.29 26.45 17.68
CA LYS A 493 2.82 27.33 18.73
C LYS A 493 2.59 28.80 18.40
N GLN A 494 2.72 29.21 17.13
CA GLN A 494 2.43 30.59 16.72
C GLN A 494 0.95 30.94 16.88
N VAL A 495 0.04 30.02 16.55
CA VAL A 495 -1.41 30.22 16.71
C VAL A 495 -1.81 30.25 18.19
N GLU A 496 -1.24 29.38 19.02
CA GLU A 496 -1.48 29.39 20.48
C GLU A 496 -1.00 30.70 21.13
N ALA A 497 0.16 31.21 20.70
CA ALA A 497 0.75 32.43 21.26
C ALA A 497 0.04 33.71 20.80
N ASN A 498 -0.35 33.78 19.52
CA ASN A 498 -0.78 35.04 18.88
C ASN A 498 -2.24 35.04 18.42
N GLY A 499 -2.93 33.90 18.49
CA GLY A 499 -4.25 33.70 17.87
C GLY A 499 -4.16 33.48 16.36
N LEU A 500 -5.31 33.55 15.68
CA LEU A 500 -5.36 33.45 14.22
C LEU A 500 -4.71 34.67 13.54
N PRO A 501 -4.02 34.48 12.41
CA PRO A 501 -3.63 35.58 11.55
C PRO A 501 -4.83 36.41 11.10
N THR A 502 -4.67 37.73 11.09
CA THR A 502 -5.70 38.68 10.64
C THR A 502 -5.58 39.03 9.16
N ASP A 503 -4.38 38.85 8.59
CA ASP A 503 -4.12 39.02 7.17
C ASP A 503 -4.61 37.77 6.38
N PRO A 504 -5.32 37.94 5.25
CA PRO A 504 -5.85 36.84 4.46
C PRO A 504 -4.76 35.97 3.79
N HIS A 505 -3.57 36.50 3.54
CA HIS A 505 -2.45 35.72 2.99
C HIS A 505 -1.89 34.80 4.07
N ASP A 506 -1.54 35.33 5.23
CA ASP A 506 -1.01 34.54 6.35
C ASP A 506 -2.00 33.46 6.83
N LEU A 507 -3.30 33.79 6.88
CA LEU A 507 -4.33 32.80 7.22
C LEU A 507 -4.44 31.72 6.14
N ARG A 508 -4.24 32.07 4.86
CA ARG A 508 -4.24 31.08 3.77
C ARG A 508 -3.02 30.18 3.84
N ASP A 509 -1.84 30.72 4.13
CA ASP A 509 -0.62 29.94 4.32
C ASP A 509 -0.77 28.95 5.48
N LEU A 510 -1.37 29.39 6.58
CA LEU A 510 -1.75 28.51 7.69
C LEU A 510 -2.70 27.39 7.22
N LYS A 511 -3.72 27.72 6.42
CA LYS A 511 -4.62 26.69 5.86
C LYS A 511 -3.92 25.77 4.84
N ALA A 512 -2.92 26.25 4.13
CA ALA A 512 -2.09 25.48 3.19
C ALA A 512 -1.11 24.51 3.90
N LEU A 513 -0.91 24.65 5.21
CA LEU A 513 -0.31 23.60 6.05
C LEU A 513 -1.30 22.46 6.37
N GLY A 514 -2.56 22.57 5.97
CA GLY A 514 -3.57 21.52 6.12
C GLY A 514 -4.45 21.58 7.36
N PHE A 515 -4.26 22.58 8.22
CA PHE A 515 -5.01 22.72 9.48
C PHE A 515 -6.52 22.69 9.24
N SER A 516 -7.24 21.89 10.01
CA SER A 516 -8.71 21.92 10.03
C SER A 516 -9.22 23.17 10.75
N ASP A 517 -10.45 23.59 10.47
CA ASP A 517 -11.07 24.69 11.25
C ASP A 517 -11.22 24.26 12.73
N THR A 518 -11.43 22.97 13.00
CA THR A 518 -11.54 22.40 14.36
C THR A 518 -10.22 22.47 15.13
N ARG A 519 -9.10 22.08 14.50
CA ARG A 519 -7.79 22.14 15.15
C ARG A 519 -7.39 23.56 15.52
N LEU A 520 -7.66 24.52 14.62
CA LEU A 520 -7.41 25.94 14.91
C LEU A 520 -8.32 26.47 16.04
N ALA A 521 -9.55 25.96 16.15
CA ALA A 521 -10.46 26.32 17.23
C ALA A 521 -9.92 25.86 18.59
N GLU A 522 -9.41 24.64 18.67
CA GLU A 522 -8.75 24.10 19.88
C GLU A 522 -7.54 24.96 20.29
N LEU A 523 -6.64 25.25 19.35
CA LEU A 523 -5.42 26.02 19.61
C LEU A 523 -5.70 27.46 20.07
N THR A 524 -6.84 28.03 19.66
CA THR A 524 -7.22 29.42 20.00
C THR A 524 -8.24 29.52 21.14
N GLY A 525 -8.74 28.39 21.66
CA GLY A 525 -9.83 28.37 22.65
C GLY A 525 -11.15 28.95 22.11
N THR A 526 -11.42 28.81 20.81
CA THR A 526 -12.64 29.28 20.14
C THR A 526 -13.47 28.11 19.60
N THR A 527 -14.51 28.38 18.80
CA THR A 527 -15.32 27.33 18.15
C THR A 527 -14.95 27.17 16.67
N GLU A 528 -15.16 25.98 16.10
CA GLU A 528 -14.97 25.74 14.65
C GLU A 528 -15.77 26.75 13.80
N ALA A 529 -16.97 27.11 14.26
CA ALA A 529 -17.83 28.09 13.59
C ALA A 529 -17.21 29.49 13.57
N ASP A 530 -16.51 29.90 14.63
CA ASP A 530 -15.81 31.18 14.70
C ASP A 530 -14.61 31.23 13.74
N ILE A 531 -13.83 30.14 13.67
CA ILE A 531 -12.72 30.00 12.72
C ILE A 531 -13.26 30.08 11.29
N ARG A 532 -14.29 29.30 10.97
CA ARG A 532 -14.93 29.28 9.65
C ARG A 532 -15.48 30.65 9.26
N LYS A 533 -16.10 31.37 10.20
CA LYS A 533 -16.62 32.73 9.99
C LYS A 533 -15.50 33.72 9.68
N THR A 534 -14.43 33.71 10.48
CA THR A 534 -13.24 34.56 10.28
C THR A 534 -12.66 34.32 8.90
N ARG A 535 -12.36 33.06 8.59
CA ARG A 535 -11.81 32.65 7.30
C ARG A 535 -12.71 33.06 6.12
N SER A 536 -14.03 32.90 6.26
CA SER A 536 -15.01 33.29 5.24
C SER A 536 -15.08 34.81 5.05
N SER A 537 -15.00 35.60 6.12
CA SER A 537 -15.00 37.07 6.05
C SER A 537 -13.75 37.64 5.36
N LEU A 538 -12.63 36.92 5.45
CA LEU A 538 -11.37 37.25 4.79
C LEU A 538 -11.26 36.68 3.37
N GLY A 539 -12.30 36.00 2.87
CA GLY A 539 -12.28 35.39 1.53
C GLY A 539 -11.30 34.22 1.39
N VAL A 540 -10.81 33.66 2.49
CA VAL A 540 -9.89 32.52 2.47
C VAL A 540 -10.72 31.25 2.27
N LYS A 541 -10.75 30.70 1.07
CA LYS A 541 -11.51 29.48 0.74
C LYS A 541 -10.59 28.51 0.01
N PRO A 542 -10.81 27.19 0.17
CA PRO A 542 -10.09 26.25 -0.65
C PRO A 542 -10.52 26.42 -2.11
N VAL A 543 -9.60 26.11 -3.01
CA VAL A 543 -9.88 25.84 -4.42
C VAL A 543 -9.86 24.34 -4.64
N PHE A 544 -10.40 23.90 -5.77
CA PHE A 544 -10.34 22.51 -6.20
C PHE A 544 -9.41 22.39 -7.40
N LYS A 545 -8.49 21.44 -7.32
CA LYS A 545 -7.57 21.03 -8.39
C LYS A 545 -7.97 19.68 -8.94
N ARG A 546 -7.63 19.40 -10.19
CA ARG A 546 -7.92 18.11 -10.84
C ARG A 546 -6.73 17.17 -10.78
N ILE A 547 -7.05 15.88 -10.76
CA ILE A 547 -6.13 14.79 -11.03
C ILE A 547 -6.16 14.56 -12.55
N ASP A 548 -4.98 14.63 -13.18
CA ASP A 548 -4.84 14.64 -14.63
C ASP A 548 -3.78 13.70 -15.19
N THR A 549 -3.07 12.95 -14.34
CA THR A 549 -1.94 12.06 -14.66
C THR A 549 -0.67 12.73 -15.20
N CYS A 550 -0.68 14.04 -15.48
CA CYS A 550 0.35 14.70 -16.29
C CYS A 550 0.77 16.10 -15.79
N ALA A 551 0.47 16.43 -14.53
CA ALA A 551 0.85 17.69 -13.90
C ALA A 551 0.47 18.91 -14.76
N ALA A 552 -0.78 18.92 -15.24
CA ALA A 552 -1.37 19.95 -16.10
C ALA A 552 -0.71 20.14 -17.49
N GLU A 553 0.16 19.23 -17.95
CA GLU A 553 0.70 19.28 -19.33
C GLU A 553 -0.44 19.15 -20.36
N PHE A 554 -1.44 18.33 -20.06
CA PHE A 554 -2.64 18.14 -20.87
C PHE A 554 -3.90 18.42 -20.05
N LYS A 555 -4.94 18.97 -20.69
CA LYS A 555 -6.21 19.23 -20.03
C LYS A 555 -6.92 17.92 -19.67
N SER A 556 -7.26 17.74 -18.39
CA SER A 556 -8.13 16.66 -17.92
C SER A 556 -9.60 16.94 -18.25
N GLN A 557 -10.27 15.94 -18.81
CA GLN A 557 -11.73 15.96 -19.06
C GLN A 557 -12.52 15.46 -17.85
N THR A 558 -11.85 14.78 -16.92
CA THR A 558 -12.49 14.10 -15.79
C THR A 558 -12.52 15.00 -14.55
N PRO A 559 -13.70 15.22 -13.92
CA PRO A 559 -13.82 16.02 -12.70
C PRO A 559 -13.38 15.24 -11.45
N TYR A 560 -12.19 14.66 -11.47
CA TYR A 560 -11.60 14.00 -10.31
C TYR A 560 -10.78 15.02 -9.52
N MET A 561 -11.25 15.45 -8.35
CA MET A 561 -10.79 16.68 -7.71
C MET A 561 -10.39 16.50 -6.25
N TYR A 562 -9.50 17.39 -5.79
CA TYR A 562 -9.17 17.55 -4.38
C TYR A 562 -9.10 19.03 -4.00
N SER A 563 -9.43 19.35 -2.74
CA SER A 563 -9.34 20.71 -2.23
C SER A 563 -7.92 21.07 -1.79
N THR A 564 -7.48 22.30 -2.06
CA THR A 564 -6.21 22.87 -1.57
C THR A 564 -6.34 24.37 -1.32
N TYR A 565 -5.41 24.95 -0.56
CA TYR A 565 -5.28 26.40 -0.37
C TYR A 565 -4.15 27.04 -1.20
N GLU A 566 -3.55 26.30 -2.13
CA GLU A 566 -2.51 26.80 -3.02
C GLU A 566 -2.91 28.09 -3.77
N THR A 567 -1.93 28.97 -3.93
CA THR A 567 -1.99 30.16 -4.77
C THR A 567 -0.85 30.19 -5.78
N ASP A 568 -1.05 30.89 -6.88
CA ASP A 568 0.06 31.25 -7.78
C ASP A 568 1.05 32.22 -7.10
N PHE A 569 2.15 32.55 -7.79
CA PHE A 569 3.16 33.50 -7.30
C PHE A 569 2.63 34.92 -7.04
N ALA A 570 1.46 35.26 -7.59
CA ALA A 570 0.80 36.55 -7.38
C ALA A 570 -0.28 36.48 -6.27
N GLY A 571 -0.41 35.34 -5.59
CA GLY A 571 -1.38 35.13 -4.50
C GLY A 571 -2.80 34.82 -4.98
N ASN A 572 -3.02 34.55 -6.28
CA ASN A 572 -4.33 34.19 -6.80
C ASN A 572 -4.58 32.69 -6.65
N ALA A 573 -5.74 32.34 -6.11
CA ALA A 573 -6.17 30.94 -6.02
C ALA A 573 -6.96 30.56 -7.29
N ALA A 574 -6.45 29.61 -8.08
CA ALA A 574 -7.09 29.14 -9.31
C ALA A 574 -7.89 27.85 -9.05
N CYS A 575 -9.21 27.90 -9.27
CA CYS A 575 -10.13 26.79 -9.04
C CYS A 575 -10.57 26.13 -10.36
N GLU A 576 -10.43 24.81 -10.45
CA GLU A 576 -10.70 23.98 -11.63
C GLU A 576 -12.03 23.20 -11.51
N ALA A 577 -12.86 23.56 -10.53
CA ALA A 577 -14.13 22.88 -10.27
C ALA A 577 -15.13 22.95 -11.44
N GLU A 578 -15.04 24.01 -12.28
CA GLU A 578 -15.91 24.25 -13.44
C GLU A 578 -17.38 23.85 -13.21
N ILE A 579 -17.98 24.37 -12.14
CA ILE A 579 -19.29 23.91 -11.64
C ILE A 579 -20.37 24.08 -12.72
N SER A 580 -21.03 22.99 -13.10
CA SER A 580 -22.10 22.99 -14.10
C SER A 580 -23.37 23.69 -13.61
N SER A 581 -24.36 23.89 -14.48
CA SER A 581 -25.72 24.32 -14.10
C SER A 581 -26.70 23.16 -13.91
N ALA A 582 -26.25 21.91 -14.00
CA ALA A 582 -27.11 20.74 -13.88
C ALA A 582 -27.71 20.62 -12.48
N ARG A 583 -28.82 19.87 -12.39
CA ARG A 583 -29.38 19.43 -11.10
C ARG A 583 -28.45 18.38 -10.51
N LYS A 584 -28.02 18.60 -9.27
CA LYS A 584 -26.99 17.80 -8.60
C LYS A 584 -27.53 17.10 -7.37
N ALA A 585 -26.95 15.95 -7.05
CA ALA A 585 -27.11 15.27 -5.76
C ALA A 585 -25.74 14.89 -5.21
N ILE A 586 -25.52 15.18 -3.93
CA ILE A 586 -24.29 14.83 -3.22
C ILE A 586 -24.51 13.48 -2.52
N ILE A 587 -23.57 12.56 -2.73
CA ILE A 587 -23.49 11.28 -2.05
C ILE A 587 -22.26 11.33 -1.15
N LEU A 588 -22.46 11.14 0.15
CA LEU A 588 -21.37 11.11 1.12
C LEU A 588 -20.96 9.66 1.34
N GLY A 589 -19.72 9.33 1.01
CA GLY A 589 -19.12 8.04 1.30
C GLY A 589 -18.89 7.84 2.81
N GLY A 590 -18.47 6.64 3.17
CA GLY A 590 -18.22 6.29 4.56
C GLY A 590 -16.82 6.63 5.07
N GLY A 591 -15.86 7.02 4.23
CA GLY A 591 -14.43 7.06 4.59
C GLY A 591 -13.80 5.66 4.70
N PRO A 592 -12.66 5.51 5.40
CA PRO A 592 -11.84 4.29 5.41
C PRO A 592 -12.58 3.09 6.01
N ASN A 593 -12.65 1.95 5.33
CA ASN A 593 -13.34 0.78 5.85
C ASN A 593 -12.87 0.38 7.27
N ARG A 594 -13.82 -0.14 8.05
CA ARG A 594 -13.60 -0.63 9.42
C ARG A 594 -14.65 -1.67 9.79
N ILE A 595 -14.38 -2.48 10.80
CA ILE A 595 -15.33 -3.50 11.25
C ILE A 595 -16.68 -2.86 11.59
N GLY A 596 -17.75 -3.28 10.92
CA GLY A 596 -19.11 -2.76 11.07
C GLY A 596 -19.49 -1.64 10.09
N GLN A 597 -18.53 -1.14 9.31
CA GLN A 597 -18.72 -0.18 8.23
C GLN A 597 -17.79 -0.56 7.07
N GLY A 598 -18.14 -1.64 6.37
CA GLY A 598 -17.36 -2.25 5.31
C GLY A 598 -17.75 -1.79 3.90
N ILE A 599 -17.48 -2.64 2.93
CA ILE A 599 -17.74 -2.41 1.50
C ILE A 599 -19.23 -2.30 1.18
N GLU A 600 -20.11 -2.82 2.04
CA GLU A 600 -21.56 -2.79 1.85
C GLU A 600 -22.10 -1.37 1.71
N PHE A 601 -21.48 -0.41 2.40
CA PHE A 601 -21.85 1.01 2.32
C PHE A 601 -21.33 1.68 1.06
N ASP A 602 -20.15 1.28 0.59
CA ASP A 602 -19.59 1.73 -0.69
C ASP A 602 -20.47 1.24 -1.86
N TYR A 603 -20.87 -0.03 -1.83
CA TYR A 603 -21.85 -0.61 -2.75
C TYR A 603 -23.11 0.25 -2.85
N CYS A 604 -23.71 0.61 -1.72
CA CYS A 604 -24.90 1.47 -1.69
C CYS A 604 -24.65 2.86 -2.32
N CYS A 605 -23.48 3.45 -2.08
CA CYS A 605 -23.10 4.74 -2.64
C CYS A 605 -22.90 4.65 -4.17
N CYS A 606 -22.28 3.59 -4.68
CA CYS A 606 -22.15 3.33 -6.11
C CYS A 606 -23.52 3.20 -6.78
N HIS A 607 -24.43 2.40 -6.21
CA HIS A 607 -25.78 2.26 -6.76
C HIS A 607 -26.57 3.57 -6.75
N ALA A 608 -26.41 4.39 -5.71
CA ALA A 608 -27.01 5.72 -5.69
C ALA A 608 -26.49 6.59 -6.85
N ALA A 609 -25.18 6.56 -7.12
CA ALA A 609 -24.59 7.28 -8.25
C ALA A 609 -25.10 6.78 -9.60
N PHE A 610 -25.16 5.45 -9.80
CA PHE A 610 -25.67 4.84 -11.03
C PHE A 610 -27.14 5.22 -11.26
N ALA A 611 -28.00 5.07 -10.25
CA ALA A 611 -29.42 5.39 -10.35
C ALA A 611 -29.69 6.88 -10.60
N LEU A 612 -28.87 7.78 -10.03
CA LEU A 612 -28.97 9.21 -10.28
C LEU A 612 -28.56 9.57 -11.72
N SER A 613 -27.51 8.92 -12.24
CA SER A 613 -27.09 9.07 -13.63
C SER A 613 -28.21 8.64 -14.60
N ASP A 614 -28.91 7.54 -14.33
CA ASP A 614 -30.00 7.04 -15.17
C ASP A 614 -31.17 8.01 -15.30
N VAL A 615 -31.40 8.85 -14.28
CA VAL A 615 -32.44 9.90 -14.29
C VAL A 615 -31.92 11.29 -14.66
N GLY A 616 -30.68 11.38 -15.15
CA GLY A 616 -30.07 12.63 -15.62
C GLY A 616 -29.73 13.62 -14.50
N ILE A 617 -29.49 13.13 -13.27
CA ILE A 617 -29.00 13.94 -12.16
C ILE A 617 -27.48 13.80 -12.07
N GLU A 618 -26.77 14.93 -12.02
CA GLU A 618 -25.32 14.95 -11.83
C GLU A 618 -24.98 14.53 -10.40
N SER A 619 -24.46 13.31 -10.23
CA SER A 619 -24.05 12.79 -8.93
C SER A 619 -22.65 13.28 -8.56
N ILE A 620 -22.49 13.80 -7.34
CA ILE A 620 -21.20 14.20 -6.76
C ILE A 620 -20.89 13.25 -5.61
N MET A 621 -19.88 12.39 -5.81
CA MET A 621 -19.34 11.53 -4.74
C MET A 621 -18.35 12.33 -3.90
N VAL A 622 -18.44 12.20 -2.57
CA VAL A 622 -17.50 12.80 -1.60
C VAL A 622 -16.93 11.72 -0.71
#